data_AF-A0A6G0UN33-F1
#
_entry.id   AF-A0A6G0UN33-F1
#
_cell.length_a   1.000
_cell.length_b   1.000
_cell.length_c   1.000
_cell.angle_alpha   90.00
_cell.angle_beta   90.00
_cell.angle_gamma   90.00
#
_symmetry.space_group_name_H-M   'P 1'
#
loop_
_entity.id
_entity.type
_entity.pdbx_description
1 polymer ?
#
loop_
_entity_poly.entity_id
_entity_poly.type
_entity_poly.pdbx_seq_one_letter_code
_entity_poly.pdbx_strand_id
1 'polypeptide(L)'
;MNPLAADPPSAQVPATGGTSSHSLVNSGASRIAFKVKSSNNDEYRLKPVFGFVDPEAASPVEIFLEAPDEVTDLQSLFKERSPQGEVVLRIKAE
;
A
#
# COMPACT_ATOMS: atom_id res chain seq x y z
N MET A 1 2.99 28.87 -1.39
CA MET A 1 3.43 27.61 -2.03
C MET A 1 3.16 26.48 -1.06
N ASN A 2 2.60 25.36 -1.50
CA ASN A 2 2.39 24.21 -0.63
C ASN A 2 3.72 23.43 -0.52
N PRO A 3 4.38 23.40 0.65
CA PRO A 3 5.69 22.76 0.81
C PRO A 3 5.65 21.22 0.80
N LEU A 4 4.46 20.62 0.77
CA LEU A 4 4.25 19.18 0.74
C LEU A 4 3.87 18.70 -0.66
N ALA A 5 4.61 17.73 -1.19
CA ALA A 5 4.37 17.08 -2.47
C ALA A 5 4.21 15.56 -2.27
N ALA A 6 3.43 14.90 -3.10
CA ALA A 6 3.31 13.44 -3.13
C ALA A 6 3.96 12.91 -4.42
N ASP A 7 4.82 11.90 -4.28
CA ASP A 7 5.49 11.23 -5.41
C ASP A 7 5.28 9.71 -5.33
N PRO A 8 4.63 9.08 -6.33
CA PRO A 8 3.91 9.69 -7.44
C PRO A 8 2.69 10.53 -6.96
N PRO A 9 2.21 11.52 -7.76
CA PRO A 9 1.07 12.35 -7.37
C PRO A 9 -0.28 11.63 -7.52
N SER A 10 -0.34 10.54 -8.29
CA SER A 10 -1.54 9.75 -8.54
C SER A 10 -1.31 8.28 -8.21
N ALA A 11 -2.22 7.72 -7.42
CA ALA A 11 -2.24 6.29 -7.11
C ALA A 11 -2.90 5.53 -8.25
N GLN A 12 -2.26 4.49 -8.76
CA GLN A 12 -2.90 3.50 -9.63
C GLN A 12 -2.86 2.16 -8.92
N VAL A 13 -4.04 1.70 -8.50
CA VAL A 13 -4.22 0.37 -7.92
C VAL A 13 -5.10 -0.43 -8.87
N PRO A 14 -4.70 -1.64 -9.28
CA PRO A 14 -5.53 -2.49 -10.13
C PRO A 14 -6.78 -2.93 -9.38
N ALA A 15 -7.92 -3.00 -10.08
CA ALA A 15 -9.22 -3.38 -9.50
C ALA A 15 -9.27 -4.82 -8.93
N THR A 16 -8.26 -5.63 -9.22
CA THR A 16 -8.12 -7.02 -8.72
C THR A 16 -7.51 -7.09 -7.31
N GLY A 17 -7.25 -5.95 -6.68
CA GLY A 17 -6.49 -5.83 -5.43
C GLY A 17 -5.02 -5.50 -5.70
N GLY A 18 -4.45 -4.63 -4.87
CA GLY A 18 -3.07 -4.18 -5.02
C GLY A 18 -2.65 -3.15 -3.97
N THR A 19 -1.35 -2.87 -3.93
CA THR A 19 -0.77 -1.82 -3.07
C THR A 19 -0.10 -0.76 -3.94
N SER A 20 -0.34 0.51 -3.62
CA SER A 20 0.35 1.64 -4.22
C SER A 20 1.04 2.45 -3.12
N SER A 21 2.35 2.62 -3.25
CA SER A 21 3.18 3.34 -2.28
C SER A 21 3.47 4.75 -2.81
N HIS A 22 3.25 5.74 -1.96
CA HIS A 22 3.45 7.16 -2.22
C HIS A 22 4.39 7.76 -1.21
N SER A 23 5.28 8.64 -1.64
CA SER A 23 6.17 9.37 -0.75
C SER A 23 5.68 10.81 -0.60
N LEU A 24 5.29 11.20 0.62
CA LEU A 24 4.99 12.58 0.96
C LEU A 24 6.28 13.32 1.29
N VAL A 25 6.77 14.13 0.37
CA VAL A 25 8.02 14.90 0.47
C VAL A 25 7.72 16.30 0.99
N ASN A 26 8.37 16.69 2.09
CA ASN A 26 8.30 18.04 2.64
C ASN A 26 9.56 18.84 2.22
N SER A 27 9.40 19.73 1.24
CA SER A 27 10.46 20.67 0.82
C SER A 27 10.46 21.97 1.64
N GLY A 28 9.67 22.04 2.72
CA GLY A 28 9.61 23.19 3.60
C GLY A 28 10.64 23.13 4.74
N ALA A 29 10.90 24.28 5.35
CA ALA A 29 11.80 24.42 6.50
C ALA A 29 11.13 24.11 7.86
N SER A 30 9.85 23.73 7.87
CA SER A 30 9.08 23.44 9.07
C SER A 30 8.47 22.04 9.01
N ARG A 31 8.28 21.42 10.19
CA ARG A 31 7.56 20.15 10.32
C ARG A 31 6.09 20.32 9.97
N ILE A 32 5.55 19.41 9.18
CA ILE A 32 4.16 19.45 8.71
C ILE A 32 3.41 18.23 9.22
N ALA A 33 2.19 18.43 9.70
CA ALA A 33 1.25 17.36 9.97
C ALA A 33 0.41 17.10 8.72
N PHE A 34 0.28 15.84 8.30
CA PHE A 34 -0.59 15.47 7.20
C PHE A 34 -1.74 14.59 7.68
N LYS A 35 -2.90 14.76 7.03
CA LYS A 35 -4.06 13.88 7.19
C LYS A 35 -4.52 13.43 5.82
N VAL A 36 -4.42 12.14 5.56
CA VAL A 36 -4.90 11.52 4.33
C VAL A 36 -6.39 11.23 4.49
N LYS A 37 -7.20 11.64 3.52
CA LYS A 37 -8.62 11.28 3.42
C LYS A 37 -8.81 10.57 2.10
N SER A 38 -9.41 9.37 2.15
CA SER A 38 -9.87 8.71 0.93
C SER A 38 -11.36 8.97 0.74
N SER A 39 -11.75 9.11 -0.53
CA SER A 39 -13.15 9.24 -0.96
C SER A 39 -13.89 7.91 -0.96
N ASN A 40 -13.16 6.78 -1.00
CA ASN A 40 -13.70 5.43 -0.90
C ASN A 40 -12.91 4.69 0.19
N ASN A 41 -13.48 4.59 1.39
CA ASN A 41 -12.87 3.83 2.50
C ASN A 41 -13.48 2.42 2.62
N ASP A 42 -14.43 2.06 1.76
CA ASP A 42 -15.00 0.71 1.75
C ASP A 42 -14.02 -0.26 1.08
N GLU A 43 -13.42 0.16 -0.03
CA GLU A 43 -12.48 -0.66 -0.80
C GLU A 43 -11.01 -0.29 -0.53
N TYR A 44 -10.70 0.98 -0.27
CA TYR A 44 -9.31 1.42 -0.07
C TYR A 44 -8.97 1.62 1.40
N ARG A 45 -7.85 1.02 1.81
CA ARG A 45 -7.19 1.22 3.10
C ARG A 45 -5.94 2.06 2.90
N LEU A 46 -5.69 3.01 3.79
CA LEU A 46 -4.54 3.90 3.73
C LEU A 46 -3.77 3.82 5.04
N LYS A 47 -2.45 3.68 4.97
CA LYS A 47 -1.58 3.68 6.14
C LYS A 47 -0.29 4.47 5.86
N PRO A 48 0.09 5.41 6.72
CA PRO A 48 -0.66 5.97 7.85
C PRO A 48 -1.71 7.03 7.41
N VAL A 49 -2.84 7.13 8.12
CA VAL A 49 -3.90 8.15 7.86
C VAL A 49 -3.49 9.53 8.39
N PHE A 50 -2.70 9.55 9.46
CA PHE A 50 -2.20 10.76 10.10
C PHE A 50 -0.73 10.56 10.43
N GLY A 51 0.06 11.62 10.25
CA GLY A 51 1.48 11.58 10.51
C GLY A 51 2.12 12.95 10.45
N PHE A 52 3.43 12.96 10.66
CA PHE A 52 4.24 14.16 10.54
C PHE A 52 5.36 13.90 9.54
N VAL A 53 5.67 14.92 8.74
CA VAL A 53 6.85 14.94 7.88
C VAL A 53 7.76 16.05 8.39
N ASP A 54 8.98 15.67 8.78
CA ASP A 54 10.01 16.61 9.18
C ASP A 54 10.48 17.46 7.99
N PRO A 55 11.09 18.64 8.22
CA PRO A 55 11.62 19.46 7.13
C PRO A 55 12.68 18.69 6.34
N GLU A 56 12.62 18.80 5.02
CA GLU A 56 13.50 18.09 4.06
C GLU A 56 13.42 16.55 4.16
N ALA A 57 12.35 16.01 4.77
CA ALA A 57 12.11 14.59 4.89
C ALA A 57 10.97 14.10 3.98
N ALA A 58 10.90 12.78 3.80
CA ALA A 58 9.81 12.12 3.12
C ALA A 58 9.14 11.09 4.05
N SER A 59 7.80 11.01 4.01
CA SER A 59 7.04 10.00 4.72
C SER A 59 6.33 9.08 3.72
N PRO A 60 6.53 7.74 3.79
CA PRO A 60 5.80 6.81 2.95
C PRO A 60 4.34 6.72 3.40
N VAL A 61 3.44 6.60 2.42
CA VAL A 61 2.01 6.35 2.58
C VAL A 61 1.65 5.23 1.62
N GLU A 62 1.06 4.18 2.16
CA GLU A 62 0.64 3.02 1.41
C GLU A 62 -0.87 3.01 1.28
N ILE A 63 -1.33 2.78 0.06
CA ILE A 63 -2.74 2.67 -0.33
C ILE A 63 -2.95 1.23 -0.77
N PHE A 64 -3.80 0.51 -0.07
CA PHE A 64 -4.13 -0.88 -0.35
C PHE A 64 -5.58 -0.93 -0.81
N LEU A 65 -5.84 -1.51 -1.97
CA LEU A 65 -7.19 -1.92 -2.33
C LEU A 65 -7.43 -3.29 -1.69
N GLU A 66 -8.36 -3.36 -0.74
CA GLU A 66 -8.94 -4.63 -0.32
C GLU A 66 -9.70 -5.16 -1.54
N ALA A 67 -9.15 -6.22 -2.16
CA ALA A 67 -9.90 -6.95 -3.17
C ALA A 67 -11.25 -7.36 -2.57
N PRO A 68 -12.35 -7.37 -3.35
CA PRO A 68 -13.58 -7.99 -2.88
C PRO A 68 -13.25 -9.40 -2.39
N ASP A 69 -13.82 -9.80 -1.25
CA ASP A 69 -13.68 -11.11 -0.61
C ASP A 69 -14.15 -12.27 -1.52
N GLU A 70 -13.47 -12.48 -2.65
CA GLU A 70 -13.67 -13.61 -3.55
C GLU A 70 -12.35 -14.32 -3.82
N VAL A 71 -11.57 -14.54 -2.76
CA VAL A 71 -10.72 -15.72 -2.65
C VAL A 71 -10.77 -16.24 -1.21
N THR A 72 -11.98 -16.45 -0.67
CA THR A 72 -12.17 -17.05 0.66
C THR A 72 -11.76 -18.54 0.68
N ASP A 73 -11.45 -19.14 -0.47
CA ASP A 73 -11.06 -20.53 -0.58
C ASP A 73 -9.84 -20.72 -1.49
N LEU A 74 -8.68 -20.24 -1.01
CA LEU A 74 -7.37 -20.51 -1.61
C LEU A 74 -7.13 -22.02 -1.83
N GLN A 75 -7.76 -22.88 -1.02
CA GLN A 75 -7.71 -24.33 -1.17
C GLN A 75 -8.48 -24.82 -2.41
N SER A 76 -9.64 -24.25 -2.69
CA SER A 76 -10.43 -24.56 -3.89
C SER A 76 -9.75 -24.05 -5.15
N LEU A 77 -9.13 -22.87 -5.11
CA LEU A 77 -8.33 -22.35 -6.22
C LEU A 77 -7.10 -23.24 -6.52
N PHE A 78 -6.48 -23.80 -5.47
CA PHE A 78 -5.38 -24.76 -5.61
C PHE A 78 -5.83 -26.13 -6.15
N LYS A 79 -7.09 -26.53 -5.93
CA LYS A 79 -7.68 -27.75 -6.50
C LYS A 79 -8.08 -27.56 -7.97
N GLU A 80 -8.57 -26.38 -8.32
CA GLU A 80 -9.10 -26.10 -9.67
C GLU A 80 -8.00 -25.77 -10.69
N ARG A 81 -6.89 -25.19 -10.22
CA ARG A 81 -5.74 -24.86 -11.08
C ARG A 81 -4.60 -25.84 -10.86
N SER A 82 -4.06 -26.38 -11.95
CA SER A 82 -2.79 -27.13 -11.87
C SER A 82 -1.67 -26.19 -11.43
N PRO A 83 -0.85 -26.55 -10.42
CA PRO A 83 0.26 -25.72 -10.00
C PRO A 83 1.25 -25.56 -11.16
N GLN A 84 1.66 -24.33 -11.43
CA GLN A 84 2.63 -24.01 -12.49
C GLN A 84 4.08 -24.33 -12.08
N GLY A 85 4.31 -24.70 -10.82
CA GLY A 85 5.60 -25.09 -10.27
C GLY A 85 5.54 -25.31 -8.76
N GLU A 86 6.55 -25.99 -8.22
CA GLU A 86 6.72 -26.25 -6.79
C GLU A 86 8.08 -25.70 -6.34
N VAL A 87 8.13 -25.01 -5.21
CA VAL A 87 9.37 -24.50 -4.60
C VAL A 87 9.56 -25.16 -3.24
N VAL A 88 10.61 -25.98 -3.10
CA VAL A 88 10.94 -26.70 -1.85
C VAL A 88 12.04 -25.96 -1.10
N LEU A 89 11.69 -25.28 0.00
CA LEU A 89 12.67 -24.70 0.92
C LEU A 89 13.17 -25.78 1.89
N ARG A 90 14.47 -26.07 1.87
CA ARG A 90 15.11 -26.96 2.85
C ARG A 90 15.41 -26.18 4.12
N ILE A 91 14.65 -26.44 5.18
CA ILE A 91 14.93 -25.91 6.51
C ILE A 91 15.83 -26.91 7.25
N LYS A 92 16.99 -26.43 7.71
CA LYS A 92 17.83 -27.14 8.68
C LYS A 92 17.53 -26.57 10.06
N ALA A 93 17.14 -27.42 10.99
CA ALA A 93 17.16 -27.10 12.41
C ALA A 93 18.59 -27.33 12.93
N GLU A 94 19.15 -26.35 13.61
CA GLU A 94 20.36 -26.52 14.44
C GLU A 94 19.98 -27.07 15.82
#